data_AF-A0AA51RAS0-F1
#
_entry.id   AF-A0AA51RAS0-F1
#
_cell.length_a   1.000
_cell.length_b   1.000
_cell.length_c   1.000
_cell.angle_alpha   90.00
_cell.angle_beta   90.00
_cell.angle_gamma   90.00
#
_symmetry.space_group_name_H-M   'P 1'
#
loop_
_entity.id
_entity.type
_entity.pdbx_description
1 polymer ?
#
loop_
_entity_poly.entity_id
_entity_poly.type
_entity_poly.pdbx_seq_one_letter_code
_entity_poly.pdbx_strand_id
1 'polypeptide(L)'
;MKNILVLVVVLLITEMAMGQAPEKFSFQAVIRNAENEIVKDQSVGIQISIIRASVSGPAVYVESHQLSTNGNGLVSVKIGEGNIISGTFSNIDWGAGPFFIKTETDPEGGENYTIEGISELLSVPFALRATTTDSIVGGISSKETDPIFNASLASGITESDTINWNNHTIDTKLNASEIADFGFVEGPHTDSTNIADFGYVAGAHLDSTDIANFGYVTGEHVDSTAIANMGFISNDIEYSIGDFVHGGIVFWLDETGQHGLVCAKKDQSSGTRWYAGTFGSTQAKGDGPFAGKSNTTIIIAAQVAIGDDGDTYAARICNELQITEDEKTYGDWYLPSKSELNLMFLNKTIIDATATSNGGDAFASDFYWSSTEIKNNAASAQQFNAGVQLGFNKNVPRNVRAIRAF
;
A
#
# COMPACT_ATOMS: atom_id res chain seq x y z
N MET A 1 22.02 -14.25 -23.20
CA MET A 1 21.46 -15.62 -23.29
C MET A 1 21.13 -16.23 -21.93
N LYS A 2 22.04 -16.25 -20.93
CA LYS A 2 21.75 -16.75 -19.57
C LYS A 2 20.52 -16.09 -18.88
N ASN A 3 20.38 -14.77 -18.99
CA ASN A 3 19.30 -14.04 -18.30
C ASN A 3 17.92 -14.25 -18.94
N ILE A 4 17.88 -14.51 -20.26
CA ILE A 4 16.64 -14.81 -20.99
C ILE A 4 16.15 -16.22 -20.64
N LEU A 5 17.07 -17.17 -20.47
CA LEU A 5 16.73 -18.54 -20.09
C LEU A 5 16.13 -18.61 -18.67
N VAL A 6 16.63 -17.79 -17.73
CA VAL A 6 16.08 -17.70 -16.37
C VAL A 6 14.67 -17.11 -16.38
N LEU A 7 14.41 -16.07 -17.20
CA LEU A 7 13.10 -15.46 -17.31
C LEU A 7 12.04 -16.44 -17.87
N VAL A 8 12.42 -17.22 -18.90
CA VAL A 8 11.53 -18.23 -19.51
C VAL A 8 11.22 -19.37 -18.53
N VAL A 9 12.21 -19.81 -17.75
CA VAL A 9 12.00 -20.84 -16.72
C VAL A 9 11.07 -20.33 -15.60
N VAL A 10 11.22 -19.07 -15.17
CA VAL A 10 10.33 -18.48 -14.14
C VAL A 10 8.90 -18.35 -14.66
N LEU A 11 8.70 -17.96 -15.93
CA LEU A 11 7.37 -17.86 -16.54
C LEU A 11 6.65 -19.23 -16.65
N LEU A 12 7.41 -20.28 -16.97
CA LEU A 12 6.87 -21.65 -17.06
C LEU A 12 6.51 -22.26 -15.69
N ILE A 13 7.18 -21.83 -14.62
CA ILE A 13 6.88 -22.29 -13.25
C ILE A 13 5.59 -21.65 -12.73
N THR A 14 5.25 -20.42 -13.14
CA THR A 14 4.01 -19.76 -12.72
C THR A 14 2.74 -20.35 -13.33
N GLU A 15 2.84 -21.01 -14.49
CA GLU A 15 1.69 -21.68 -15.13
C GLU A 15 1.32 -23.02 -14.48
N MET A 16 2.21 -23.61 -13.68
CA MET A 16 1.97 -24.91 -13.00
C MET A 16 1.35 -24.77 -11.60
N ALA A 17 1.09 -23.56 -11.14
CA ALA A 17 0.55 -23.29 -9.81
C ALA A 17 -0.99 -23.13 -9.82
N MET A 18 -1.71 -24.12 -10.35
CA MET A 18 -3.16 -24.24 -10.10
C MET A 18 -3.40 -25.18 -8.93
N GLY A 19 -3.46 -24.64 -7.71
CA GLY A 19 -3.90 -25.38 -6.53
C GLY A 19 -5.43 -25.51 -6.50
N GLN A 20 -6.02 -26.20 -7.47
CA GLN A 20 -7.46 -26.51 -7.40
C GLN A 20 -7.69 -27.52 -6.27
N ALA A 21 -8.61 -27.21 -5.37
CA ALA A 21 -9.05 -28.18 -4.37
C ALA A 21 -9.60 -29.41 -5.12
N PRO A 22 -9.21 -30.64 -4.73
CA PRO A 22 -9.75 -31.83 -5.38
C PRO A 22 -11.28 -31.85 -5.33
N GLU A 23 -11.94 -32.08 -6.46
CA GLU A 23 -13.40 -32.19 -6.59
C GLU A 23 -13.91 -33.55 -6.07
N LYS A 24 -13.48 -33.93 -4.87
CA LYS A 24 -13.82 -35.20 -4.22
C LYS A 24 -13.54 -35.18 -2.74
N PHE A 25 -14.23 -36.02 -1.98
CA PHE A 25 -13.94 -36.23 -0.56
C PHE A 25 -14.17 -37.69 -0.13
N SER A 26 -13.56 -38.08 0.99
CA SER A 26 -13.65 -39.45 1.50
C SER A 26 -14.92 -39.68 2.33
N PHE A 27 -15.52 -40.85 2.18
CA PHE A 27 -16.64 -41.35 2.98
C PHE A 27 -16.36 -42.81 3.39
N GLN A 28 -16.75 -43.20 4.60
CA GLN A 28 -16.58 -44.55 5.10
C GLN A 28 -17.87 -45.04 5.75
N ALA A 29 -18.21 -46.30 5.49
CA ALA A 29 -19.37 -46.95 6.08
C ALA A 29 -19.09 -48.42 6.35
N VAL A 30 -19.74 -48.97 7.37
CA VAL A 30 -19.76 -50.42 7.64
C VAL A 30 -21.07 -50.97 7.10
N ILE A 31 -20.98 -51.94 6.19
CA ILE A 31 -22.13 -52.53 5.52
C ILE A 31 -22.66 -53.71 6.33
N ARG A 32 -23.97 -53.69 6.58
CA ARG A 32 -24.71 -54.76 7.26
C ARG A 32 -25.91 -55.18 6.42
N ASN A 33 -26.20 -56.48 6.36
CA ASN A 33 -27.39 -57.00 5.68
C ASN A 33 -28.68 -56.75 6.49
N ALA A 34 -29.83 -57.20 5.96
CA ALA A 34 -31.13 -57.03 6.60
C ALA A 34 -31.22 -57.74 7.97
N GLU A 35 -30.44 -58.80 8.17
CA GLU A 35 -30.30 -59.55 9.42
C GLU A 35 -29.32 -58.89 10.41
N ASN A 36 -28.79 -57.71 10.09
CA ASN A 36 -27.82 -56.92 10.87
C ASN A 36 -26.42 -57.58 10.98
N GLU A 37 -26.13 -58.58 10.14
CA GLU A 37 -24.82 -59.22 10.02
C GLU A 37 -23.88 -58.38 9.15
N ILE A 38 -22.59 -58.42 9.45
CA ILE A 38 -21.57 -57.66 8.72
C ILE A 38 -21.29 -58.36 7.37
N VAL A 39 -21.37 -57.60 6.26
CA VAL A 39 -21.01 -58.07 4.92
C VAL A 39 -19.49 -57.98 4.76
N LYS A 40 -18.76 -59.09 4.81
CA LYS A 40 -17.29 -59.12 4.85
C LYS A 40 -16.68 -59.62 3.53
N ASP A 41 -15.58 -58.99 3.13
CA ASP A 41 -14.74 -59.40 1.99
C ASP A 41 -15.53 -59.67 0.70
N GLN A 42 -16.59 -58.87 0.46
CA GLN A 42 -17.56 -59.08 -0.62
C GLN A 42 -17.73 -57.81 -1.46
N SER A 43 -17.97 -57.99 -2.76
CA SER A 43 -18.33 -56.90 -3.67
C SER A 43 -19.72 -56.36 -3.35
N VAL A 44 -19.85 -55.04 -3.29
CA VAL A 44 -21.09 -54.32 -3.01
C VAL A 44 -21.26 -53.20 -4.03
N GLY A 45 -22.51 -52.99 -4.46
CA GLY A 45 -22.90 -51.87 -5.30
C GLY A 45 -23.34 -50.73 -4.40
N ILE A 46 -22.83 -49.52 -4.60
CA ILE A 46 -23.22 -48.36 -3.79
C ILE A 46 -23.60 -47.22 -4.72
N GLN A 47 -24.80 -46.68 -4.55
CA GLN A 47 -25.20 -45.40 -5.11
C GLN A 47 -25.13 -44.32 -4.03
N ILE A 48 -24.56 -43.18 -4.39
CA ILE A 48 -24.40 -42.03 -3.52
C ILE A 48 -25.12 -40.85 -4.15
N SER A 49 -26.02 -40.24 -3.39
CA SER A 49 -26.72 -39.02 -3.75
C SER A 49 -26.40 -37.91 -2.76
N ILE A 50 -26.06 -36.73 -3.27
CA ILE A 50 -25.99 -35.50 -2.49
C ILE A 50 -27.36 -34.83 -2.60
N ILE A 51 -28.08 -34.73 -1.48
CA ILE A 51 -29.41 -34.11 -1.43
C ILE A 51 -29.35 -32.77 -0.70
N ARG A 52 -30.15 -31.79 -1.14
CA ARG A 52 -30.12 -30.42 -0.61
C ARG A 52 -31.33 -30.10 0.26
N ALA A 53 -31.15 -29.20 1.22
CA ALA A 53 -32.16 -28.58 2.09
C ALA A 53 -32.81 -29.49 3.14
N SER A 54 -33.10 -30.76 2.83
CA SER A 54 -33.64 -31.73 3.80
C SER A 54 -33.36 -33.17 3.40
N VAL A 55 -33.59 -34.12 4.31
CA VAL A 55 -33.47 -35.58 4.07
C VAL A 55 -34.39 -36.11 2.96
N SER A 56 -35.42 -35.34 2.56
CA SER A 56 -36.31 -35.65 1.44
C SER A 56 -36.21 -34.63 0.30
N GLY A 57 -35.15 -33.82 0.31
CA GLY A 57 -34.90 -32.82 -0.72
C GLY A 57 -34.42 -33.42 -2.03
N PRO A 58 -34.32 -32.60 -3.10
CA PRO A 58 -33.85 -33.08 -4.40
C PRO A 58 -32.38 -33.48 -4.34
N ALA A 59 -32.02 -34.54 -5.06
CA ALA A 59 -30.64 -34.88 -5.34
C ALA A 59 -30.05 -33.89 -6.34
N VAL A 60 -28.94 -33.25 -5.97
CA VAL A 60 -28.20 -32.32 -6.84
C VAL A 60 -27.05 -33.00 -7.57
N TYR A 61 -26.64 -34.18 -7.09
CA TYR A 61 -25.60 -35.01 -7.69
C TYR A 61 -25.81 -36.47 -7.29
N VAL A 62 -25.62 -37.40 -8.24
CA VAL A 62 -25.75 -38.84 -8.03
C VAL A 62 -24.63 -39.57 -8.77
N GLU A 63 -23.96 -40.49 -8.10
CA GLU A 63 -22.95 -41.37 -8.68
C GLU A 63 -23.06 -42.80 -8.15
N SER A 64 -22.50 -43.78 -8.88
CA SER A 64 -22.41 -45.17 -8.44
C SER A 64 -20.97 -45.67 -8.35
N HIS A 65 -20.79 -46.65 -7.47
CA HIS A 65 -19.52 -47.30 -7.15
C HIS A 65 -19.71 -48.82 -7.08
N GLN A 66 -18.68 -49.55 -7.49
CA GLN A 66 -18.52 -50.99 -7.26
C GLN A 66 -17.28 -51.18 -6.40
N LEU A 67 -17.47 -51.54 -5.14
CA LEU A 67 -16.40 -51.61 -4.13
C LEU A 67 -16.45 -52.94 -3.40
N SER A 68 -15.39 -53.29 -2.68
CA SER A 68 -15.37 -54.47 -1.82
C SER A 68 -15.28 -54.07 -0.35
N THR A 69 -16.06 -54.72 0.50
CA THR A 69 -15.93 -54.59 1.95
C THR A 69 -14.65 -55.28 2.42
N ASN A 70 -14.05 -54.84 3.53
CA ASN A 70 -12.95 -55.58 4.18
C ASN A 70 -13.49 -56.60 5.22
N GLY A 71 -12.59 -57.31 5.93
CA GLY A 71 -12.98 -58.29 6.96
C GLY A 71 -13.79 -57.74 8.15
N ASN A 72 -13.89 -56.42 8.29
CA ASN A 72 -14.76 -55.74 9.26
C ASN A 72 -16.05 -55.17 8.63
N GLY A 73 -16.28 -55.43 7.35
CA GLY A 73 -17.39 -54.90 6.55
C GLY A 73 -17.29 -53.43 6.18
N LEU A 74 -16.11 -52.82 6.36
CA LEU A 74 -15.90 -51.41 6.05
C LEU A 74 -15.65 -51.21 4.54
N VAL A 75 -16.31 -50.21 3.98
CA VAL A 75 -16.00 -49.64 2.65
C VAL A 75 -15.38 -48.25 2.81
N SER A 76 -14.43 -47.92 1.93
CA SER A 76 -13.87 -46.58 1.80
C SER A 76 -14.18 -46.05 0.41
N VAL A 77 -14.99 -45.00 0.34
CA VAL A 77 -15.48 -44.40 -0.88
C VAL A 77 -14.84 -43.03 -1.06
N LYS A 78 -14.53 -42.67 -2.30
CA LYS A 78 -14.16 -41.29 -2.67
C LYS A 78 -15.31 -40.72 -3.49
N ILE A 79 -16.12 -39.89 -2.85
CA ILE A 79 -17.27 -39.27 -3.48
C ILE A 79 -16.78 -38.23 -4.47
N GLY A 80 -17.24 -38.26 -5.72
CA GLY A 80 -16.74 -37.44 -6.84
C GLY A 80 -15.81 -38.19 -7.82
N GLU A 81 -15.48 -39.46 -7.54
CA GLU A 81 -14.73 -40.34 -8.47
C GLU A 81 -15.57 -41.52 -9.01
N GLY A 82 -16.87 -41.55 -8.71
CA GLY A 82 -17.77 -42.63 -9.15
C GLY A 82 -18.19 -42.51 -10.61
N ASN A 83 -18.99 -43.48 -11.06
CA ASN A 83 -19.70 -43.36 -12.33
C ASN A 83 -20.86 -42.39 -12.15
N ILE A 84 -20.79 -41.22 -12.80
CA ILE A 84 -21.81 -40.18 -12.68
C ILE A 84 -23.13 -40.65 -13.30
N ILE A 85 -24.20 -40.61 -12.50
CA ILE A 85 -25.57 -40.91 -12.95
C ILE A 85 -26.28 -39.60 -13.29
N SER A 86 -26.15 -38.57 -12.45
CA SER A 86 -26.73 -37.25 -12.70
C SER A 86 -26.01 -36.13 -11.94
N GLY A 87 -26.14 -34.90 -12.45
CA GLY A 87 -25.49 -33.72 -11.88
C GLY A 87 -24.02 -33.57 -12.28
N THR A 88 -23.37 -32.54 -11.75
CA THR A 88 -21.94 -32.29 -11.95
C THR A 88 -21.35 -31.82 -10.62
N PHE A 89 -20.36 -32.52 -10.10
CA PHE A 89 -19.84 -32.31 -8.76
C PHE A 89 -19.30 -30.88 -8.55
N SER A 90 -18.62 -30.33 -9.55
CA SER A 90 -18.08 -28.96 -9.54
C SER A 90 -19.14 -27.87 -9.56
N ASN A 91 -20.36 -28.17 -10.00
CA ASN A 91 -21.47 -27.22 -10.05
C ASN A 91 -22.32 -27.21 -8.76
N ILE A 92 -21.95 -28.01 -7.75
CA ILE A 92 -22.65 -28.00 -6.46
C ILE A 92 -22.26 -26.70 -5.73
N ASP A 93 -23.25 -25.84 -5.53
CA ASP A 93 -23.13 -24.66 -4.67
C ASP A 93 -23.14 -25.11 -3.19
N TRP A 94 -21.96 -25.42 -2.66
CA TRP A 94 -21.78 -25.86 -1.28
C TRP A 94 -22.16 -24.79 -0.24
N GLY A 95 -22.31 -23.51 -0.63
CA GLY A 95 -22.80 -22.42 0.20
C GLY A 95 -24.32 -22.45 0.42
N ALA A 96 -25.07 -23.05 -0.51
CA ALA A 96 -26.53 -23.19 -0.44
C ALA A 96 -27.01 -24.36 0.44
N GLY A 97 -26.21 -24.79 1.42
CA GLY A 97 -26.53 -25.86 2.36
C GLY A 97 -27.79 -25.59 3.19
N PRO A 98 -28.27 -26.58 3.97
CA PRO A 98 -27.59 -27.83 4.31
C PRO A 98 -27.63 -28.89 3.21
N PHE A 99 -26.65 -29.79 3.23
CA PHE A 99 -26.55 -30.95 2.34
C PHE A 99 -26.55 -32.25 3.15
N PHE A 100 -27.03 -33.32 2.55
CA PHE A 100 -27.01 -34.66 3.15
C PHE A 100 -26.46 -35.66 2.13
N ILE A 101 -25.80 -36.70 2.64
CA ILE A 101 -25.36 -37.85 1.87
C ILE A 101 -26.41 -38.94 2.04
N LYS A 102 -27.03 -39.35 0.94
CA LYS A 102 -27.84 -40.56 0.85
C LYS A 102 -26.98 -41.67 0.25
N THR A 103 -26.89 -42.81 0.92
CA THR A 103 -26.25 -44.03 0.43
C THR A 103 -27.28 -45.12 0.24
N GLU A 104 -27.23 -45.76 -0.92
CA GLU A 104 -28.08 -46.88 -1.30
C GLU A 104 -27.14 -48.05 -1.65
N THR A 105 -27.23 -49.16 -0.92
CA THR A 105 -26.28 -50.28 -1.04
C THR A 105 -27.00 -51.57 -1.47
N ASP A 106 -26.43 -52.23 -2.47
CA ASP A 106 -26.72 -53.60 -2.86
C ASP A 106 -25.60 -54.50 -2.30
N PRO A 107 -25.89 -55.31 -1.26
CA PRO A 107 -24.88 -56.17 -0.64
C PRO A 107 -24.40 -57.31 -1.55
N GLU A 108 -25.11 -57.61 -2.65
CA GLU A 108 -24.73 -58.63 -3.63
C GLU A 108 -23.87 -58.07 -4.79
N GLY A 109 -23.63 -56.76 -4.80
CA GLY A 109 -22.79 -56.14 -5.83
C GLY A 109 -23.55 -55.74 -7.10
N GLY A 110 -24.88 -55.79 -7.12
CA GLY A 110 -25.70 -55.35 -8.24
C GLY A 110 -26.16 -53.88 -8.14
N GLU A 111 -27.29 -53.60 -8.76
CA GLU A 111 -27.99 -52.29 -8.73
C GLU A 111 -29.32 -52.38 -7.95
N ASN A 112 -29.59 -53.50 -7.28
CA ASN A 112 -30.80 -53.71 -6.49
C ASN A 112 -30.55 -53.21 -5.06
N TYR A 113 -30.51 -51.89 -4.90
CA TYR A 113 -30.22 -51.26 -3.62
C TYR A 113 -31.31 -51.57 -2.58
N THR A 114 -30.94 -52.24 -1.49
CA THR A 114 -31.86 -52.68 -0.42
C THR A 114 -31.59 -52.01 0.92
N ILE A 115 -30.38 -51.47 1.11
CA ILE A 115 -29.95 -50.80 2.35
C ILE A 115 -29.84 -49.30 2.07
N GLU A 116 -30.62 -48.49 2.79
CA GLU A 116 -30.60 -47.03 2.68
C GLU A 116 -30.08 -46.39 3.97
N GLY A 117 -29.26 -45.34 3.82
CA GLY A 117 -28.82 -44.48 4.91
C GLY A 117 -28.74 -43.02 4.47
N ILE A 118 -29.17 -42.10 5.33
CA ILE A 118 -29.07 -40.66 5.10
C ILE A 118 -28.38 -40.01 6.30
N SER A 119 -27.36 -39.19 6.05
CA SER A 119 -26.67 -38.40 7.07
C SER A 119 -26.40 -36.97 6.60
N GLU A 120 -26.44 -36.00 7.51
CA GLU A 120 -26.12 -34.61 7.19
C GLU A 120 -24.61 -34.46 6.94
N LEU A 121 -24.26 -33.71 5.90
CA LEU A 121 -22.88 -33.38 5.59
C LEU A 121 -22.44 -32.15 6.39
N LEU A 122 -21.75 -32.42 7.50
CA LEU A 122 -21.21 -31.36 8.36
C LEU A 122 -19.88 -30.83 7.81
N SER A 123 -19.61 -29.54 8.03
CA SER A 123 -18.34 -28.93 7.66
C SER A 123 -17.18 -29.54 8.44
N VAL A 124 -16.08 -29.84 7.74
CA VAL A 124 -14.80 -30.24 8.36
C VAL A 124 -14.01 -29.00 8.81
N PRO A 125 -13.05 -29.12 9.76
CA PRO A 125 -12.29 -27.96 10.27
C PRO A 125 -11.60 -27.10 9.19
N PHE A 126 -11.17 -27.71 8.09
CA PHE A 126 -10.59 -26.99 6.95
C PHE A 126 -11.65 -26.15 6.19
N ALA A 127 -12.86 -26.68 6.02
CA ALA A 127 -13.97 -25.98 5.36
C ALA A 127 -14.51 -24.81 6.22
N LEU A 128 -14.54 -24.96 7.55
CA LEU A 128 -14.94 -23.87 8.47
C LEU A 128 -14.01 -22.66 8.42
N ARG A 129 -12.74 -22.84 8.03
CA ARG A 129 -11.76 -21.77 7.82
C ARG A 129 -11.87 -21.13 6.42
N ALA A 130 -12.56 -21.76 5.47
CA ALA A 130 -12.72 -21.24 4.11
C ALA A 130 -13.92 -20.27 3.97
N THR A 131 -14.85 -20.25 4.93
CA THR A 131 -16.01 -19.34 4.97
C THR A 131 -15.65 -17.86 5.10
N THR A 132 -14.37 -17.53 5.34
CA THR A 132 -13.90 -16.12 5.40
C THR A 132 -13.65 -15.49 4.03
N THR A 133 -13.91 -16.17 2.91
CA THR A 133 -13.56 -15.66 1.58
C THR A 133 -14.63 -15.94 0.52
N ASP A 134 -15.90 -15.74 0.86
CA ASP A 134 -17.00 -15.88 -0.11
C ASP A 134 -17.73 -14.55 -0.27
N SER A 135 -17.21 -13.69 -1.16
CA SER A 135 -17.92 -12.56 -1.82
C SER A 135 -16.98 -11.76 -2.75
N ILE A 136 -16.37 -12.36 -3.78
CA ILE A 136 -15.82 -11.57 -4.92
C ILE A 136 -16.06 -12.29 -6.26
N VAL A 137 -17.27 -12.80 -6.50
CA VAL A 137 -17.71 -13.14 -7.86
C VAL A 137 -19.17 -12.75 -7.99
N GLY A 138 -19.41 -11.61 -8.66
CA GLY A 138 -20.72 -10.97 -8.76
C GLY A 138 -20.68 -9.64 -8.02
N GLY A 139 -20.54 -8.54 -8.77
CA GLY A 139 -20.37 -7.18 -8.25
C GLY A 139 -21.15 -6.92 -6.96
N ILE A 140 -20.41 -6.45 -5.96
CA ILE A 140 -20.90 -6.14 -4.61
C ILE A 140 -22.04 -5.12 -4.74
N SER A 141 -23.28 -5.60 -4.57
CA SER A 141 -24.44 -4.76 -4.23
C SER A 141 -24.64 -4.71 -2.71
N SER A 142 -23.57 -4.88 -1.94
CA SER A 142 -23.53 -4.52 -0.52
C SER A 142 -23.13 -3.05 -0.43
N LYS A 143 -23.93 -2.25 0.29
CA LYS A 143 -23.60 -0.86 0.61
C LYS A 143 -22.16 -0.77 1.15
N GLU A 144 -21.26 -0.16 0.38
CA GLU A 144 -19.87 0.08 0.76
C GLU A 144 -19.81 0.84 2.10
N THR A 145 -19.12 0.28 3.09
CA THR A 145 -19.02 0.86 4.45
C THR A 145 -17.68 1.53 4.73
N ASP A 146 -16.75 1.56 3.77
CA ASP A 146 -15.48 2.26 3.93
C ASP A 146 -15.72 3.74 4.32
N PRO A 147 -15.24 4.19 5.49
CA PRO A 147 -15.39 5.59 5.93
C PRO A 147 -14.77 6.60 4.96
N ILE A 148 -13.69 6.23 4.24
CA ILE A 148 -13.03 7.11 3.27
C ILE A 148 -13.90 7.25 2.02
N PHE A 149 -14.37 6.14 1.47
CA PHE A 149 -15.31 6.16 0.35
C PHE A 149 -16.58 6.93 0.70
N ASN A 150 -17.21 6.66 1.85
CA ASN A 150 -18.43 7.35 2.30
C ASN A 150 -18.23 8.86 2.50
N ALA A 151 -17.03 9.30 2.90
CA ALA A 151 -16.69 10.72 3.02
C ALA A 151 -16.26 11.36 1.68
N SER A 152 -16.02 10.56 0.63
CA SER A 152 -15.62 11.06 -0.67
C SER A 152 -16.82 11.56 -1.49
N LEU A 153 -16.55 12.45 -2.45
CA LEU A 153 -17.56 12.90 -3.41
C LEU A 153 -18.12 11.76 -4.27
N ALA A 154 -17.36 10.68 -4.43
CA ALA A 154 -17.76 9.54 -5.24
C ALA A 154 -18.94 8.77 -4.63
N SER A 155 -19.14 8.83 -3.30
CA SER A 155 -20.26 8.14 -2.63
C SER A 155 -21.63 8.66 -3.04
N GLY A 156 -21.71 9.91 -3.51
CA GLY A 156 -22.94 10.56 -3.94
C GLY A 156 -23.27 10.40 -5.41
N ILE A 157 -22.38 9.78 -6.21
CA ILE A 157 -22.60 9.62 -7.65
C ILE A 157 -23.66 8.53 -7.88
N THR A 158 -24.72 8.90 -8.57
CA THR A 158 -25.84 8.03 -8.91
C THR A 158 -25.79 7.60 -10.39
N GLU A 159 -26.63 6.62 -10.74
CA GLU A 159 -26.88 6.27 -12.15
C GLU A 159 -27.39 7.48 -12.95
N SER A 160 -28.12 8.42 -12.32
CA SER A 160 -28.57 9.64 -13.00
C SER A 160 -27.42 10.58 -13.35
N ASP A 161 -26.43 10.71 -12.46
CA ASP A 161 -25.25 11.56 -12.70
C ASP A 161 -24.41 11.02 -13.87
N THR A 162 -24.24 9.71 -13.92
CA THR A 162 -23.48 9.04 -15.00
C THR A 162 -24.25 9.00 -16.33
N ILE A 163 -25.58 8.89 -16.31
CA ILE A 163 -26.43 9.08 -17.49
C ILE A 163 -26.31 10.52 -18.00
N ASN A 164 -26.29 11.52 -17.13
CA ASN A 164 -26.13 12.92 -17.51
C ASN A 164 -24.75 13.21 -18.14
N TRP A 165 -23.67 12.62 -17.62
CA TRP A 165 -22.35 12.73 -18.25
C TRP A 165 -22.29 12.09 -19.64
N ASN A 166 -22.89 10.92 -19.81
CA ASN A 166 -22.91 10.22 -21.11
C ASN A 166 -23.90 10.86 -22.09
N ASN A 167 -24.91 11.58 -21.61
CA ASN A 167 -25.85 12.38 -22.39
C ASN A 167 -25.42 13.85 -22.53
N HIS A 168 -24.11 14.13 -22.64
CA HIS A 168 -23.60 15.47 -22.99
C HIS A 168 -23.94 15.87 -24.45
N THR A 169 -25.20 15.69 -24.85
CA THR A 169 -25.84 16.22 -26.05
C THR A 169 -26.83 17.35 -25.71
N ILE A 170 -27.05 17.64 -24.43
CA ILE A 170 -27.77 18.82 -23.96
C ILE A 170 -26.86 19.61 -23.02
N ASP A 171 -25.79 20.19 -23.58
CA ASP A 171 -25.34 21.47 -23.05
C ASP A 171 -26.45 22.45 -23.44
N THR A 172 -27.21 22.98 -22.47
CA THR A 172 -28.15 24.09 -22.70
C THR A 172 -27.40 25.40 -23.00
N LYS A 173 -26.27 25.32 -23.70
CA LYS A 173 -25.71 26.46 -24.40
C LYS A 173 -26.49 26.59 -25.69
N LEU A 174 -27.34 27.60 -25.70
CA LEU A 174 -28.07 28.18 -26.81
C LEU A 174 -27.74 27.52 -28.16
N ASN A 175 -28.70 26.79 -28.72
CA ASN A 175 -28.56 26.31 -30.09
C ASN A 175 -28.62 27.52 -31.06
N ALA A 176 -28.17 27.34 -32.31
CA ALA A 176 -28.09 28.42 -33.29
C ALA A 176 -29.41 29.20 -33.49
N SER A 177 -30.57 28.55 -33.30
CA SER A 177 -31.88 29.20 -33.37
C SER A 177 -32.13 30.10 -32.16
N GLU A 178 -31.75 29.67 -30.97
CA GLU A 178 -31.86 30.45 -29.73
C GLU A 178 -30.87 31.63 -29.72
N ILE A 179 -29.70 31.48 -30.36
CA ILE A 179 -28.73 32.57 -30.60
C ILE A 179 -29.30 33.61 -31.58
N ALA A 180 -30.02 33.17 -32.60
CA ALA A 180 -30.69 34.04 -33.57
C ALA A 180 -31.82 34.87 -32.94
N ASP A 181 -32.55 34.31 -31.97
CA ASP A 181 -33.60 35.03 -31.23
C ASP A 181 -33.05 36.17 -30.35
N PHE A 182 -31.77 36.11 -29.97
CA PHE A 182 -31.05 37.23 -29.32
C PHE A 182 -30.47 38.26 -30.32
N GLY A 183 -30.73 38.10 -31.62
CA GLY A 183 -30.30 39.04 -32.67
C GLY A 183 -28.95 38.75 -33.30
N PHE A 184 -28.32 37.62 -32.98
CA PHE A 184 -27.06 37.20 -33.59
C PHE A 184 -27.34 36.23 -34.76
N VAL A 185 -27.18 36.70 -36.00
CA VAL A 185 -27.42 35.86 -37.20
C VAL A 185 -26.24 34.91 -37.43
N GLU A 186 -26.49 33.61 -37.53
CA GLU A 186 -25.47 32.63 -37.89
C GLU A 186 -25.18 32.69 -39.41
N GLY A 187 -23.95 33.05 -39.77
CA GLY A 187 -23.47 33.14 -41.15
C GLY A 187 -22.14 33.91 -41.24
N PRO A 188 -21.36 33.76 -42.32
CA PRO A 188 -20.13 34.54 -42.50
C PRO A 188 -20.48 36.04 -42.49
N HIS A 189 -19.89 36.79 -41.55
CA HIS A 189 -20.09 38.22 -41.38
C HIS A 189 -19.97 38.94 -42.74
N THR A 190 -21.10 39.36 -43.28
CA THR A 190 -21.15 40.18 -44.50
C THR A 190 -21.03 41.63 -44.08
N ASP A 191 -19.77 42.02 -43.86
CA ASP A 191 -19.22 43.37 -43.69
C ASP A 191 -19.99 44.38 -42.79
N SER A 192 -19.31 45.47 -42.47
CA SER A 192 -19.75 46.51 -41.53
C SER A 192 -20.86 47.44 -42.08
N THR A 193 -21.42 47.17 -43.26
CA THR A 193 -22.36 48.07 -43.93
C THR A 193 -23.67 48.27 -43.18
N ASN A 194 -24.11 47.31 -42.36
CA ASN A 194 -25.38 47.41 -41.63
C ASN A 194 -25.24 47.95 -40.18
N ILE A 195 -24.03 48.27 -39.72
CA ILE A 195 -23.84 48.79 -38.35
C ILE A 195 -24.28 50.26 -38.21
N ALA A 196 -24.33 50.99 -39.33
CA ALA A 196 -24.76 52.38 -39.38
C ALA A 196 -26.25 52.57 -39.07
N ASP A 197 -27.08 51.54 -39.32
CA ASP A 197 -28.53 51.58 -39.09
C ASP A 197 -28.90 51.57 -37.59
N PHE A 198 -27.96 51.20 -36.71
CA PHE A 198 -28.10 51.30 -35.25
C PHE A 198 -27.63 52.66 -34.68
N GLY A 199 -27.28 53.63 -35.54
CA GLY A 199 -26.88 54.98 -35.11
C GLY A 199 -25.44 55.09 -34.60
N TYR A 200 -24.64 54.03 -34.72
CA TYR A 200 -23.20 54.08 -34.46
C TYR A 200 -22.46 54.49 -35.73
N VAL A 201 -21.61 55.51 -35.61
CA VAL A 201 -20.78 55.98 -36.73
C VAL A 201 -19.81 54.88 -37.10
N ALA A 202 -19.85 54.43 -38.35
CA ALA A 202 -18.81 53.58 -38.93
C ALA A 202 -17.48 54.35 -38.91
N GLY A 203 -16.67 54.11 -37.89
CA GLY A 203 -15.35 54.69 -37.66
C GLY A 203 -14.42 53.65 -37.06
N ALA A 204 -13.11 53.86 -37.20
CA ALA A 204 -12.06 52.90 -36.90
C ALA A 204 -12.22 52.24 -35.52
N HIS A 205 -11.97 50.92 -35.46
CA HIS A 205 -11.86 50.17 -34.21
C HIS A 205 -10.89 50.86 -33.25
N LEU A 206 -11.23 50.82 -31.95
CA LEU A 206 -10.39 51.33 -30.87
C LEU A 206 -8.94 50.86 -31.08
N ASP A 207 -8.03 51.81 -31.32
CA ASP A 207 -6.61 51.52 -31.46
C ASP A 207 -5.91 51.58 -30.10
N SER A 208 -4.61 51.31 -30.06
CA SER A 208 -3.84 51.33 -28.82
C SER A 208 -3.87 52.69 -28.10
N THR A 209 -4.13 53.77 -28.82
CA THR A 209 -4.25 55.12 -28.27
C THR A 209 -5.58 55.30 -27.55
N ASP A 210 -6.65 54.70 -28.07
CA ASP A 210 -7.97 54.73 -27.46
C ASP A 210 -8.01 53.92 -26.16
N ILE A 211 -7.32 52.77 -26.13
CA ILE A 211 -7.21 51.92 -24.93
C ILE A 211 -6.41 52.65 -23.82
N ALA A 212 -5.36 53.38 -24.18
CA ALA A 212 -4.56 54.17 -23.24
C ALA A 212 -5.37 55.29 -22.57
N ASN A 213 -6.33 55.89 -23.29
CA ASN A 213 -7.18 56.95 -22.78
C ASN A 213 -8.23 56.46 -21.75
N PHE A 214 -8.52 55.15 -21.70
CA PHE A 214 -9.34 54.54 -20.63
C PHE A 214 -8.55 54.24 -19.35
N GLY A 215 -7.28 54.64 -19.26
CA GLY A 215 -6.44 54.49 -18.07
C GLY A 215 -5.77 53.11 -17.93
N TYR A 216 -5.91 52.25 -18.94
CA TYR A 216 -5.15 51.00 -19.02
C TYR A 216 -3.84 51.26 -19.76
N VAL A 217 -2.71 50.98 -19.11
CA VAL A 217 -1.38 51.24 -19.67
C VAL A 217 -1.14 50.33 -20.87
N THR A 218 -1.07 50.91 -22.06
CA THR A 218 -0.52 50.22 -23.24
C THR A 218 0.99 50.27 -23.18
N GLY A 219 1.60 49.23 -22.61
CA GLY A 219 3.04 48.98 -22.61
C GLY A 219 3.29 47.47 -22.64
N GLU A 220 4.50 47.05 -23.02
CA GLU A 220 4.90 45.64 -22.94
C GLU A 220 4.47 45.07 -21.59
N HIS A 221 3.76 43.93 -21.62
CA HIS A 221 3.48 43.18 -20.42
C HIS A 221 4.82 42.97 -19.69
N VAL A 222 4.87 43.31 -18.41
CA VAL A 222 6.01 42.95 -17.55
C VAL A 222 6.23 41.45 -17.68
N ASP A 223 7.31 41.08 -18.37
CA ASP A 223 7.71 39.70 -18.51
C ASP A 223 8.22 39.18 -17.16
N SER A 224 8.53 37.89 -17.08
CA SER A 224 9.08 37.30 -15.87
C SER A 224 10.35 38.01 -15.37
N THR A 225 11.11 38.66 -16.26
CA THR A 225 12.32 39.43 -15.96
C THR A 225 11.99 40.76 -15.27
N ALA A 226 10.97 41.47 -15.74
CA ALA A 226 10.54 42.74 -15.16
C ALA A 226 9.86 42.53 -13.80
N ILE A 227 9.11 41.44 -13.62
CA ILE A 227 8.52 41.06 -12.33
C ILE A 227 9.62 40.71 -11.30
N ALA A 228 10.70 40.03 -11.72
CA ALA A 228 11.86 39.76 -10.88
C ALA A 228 12.57 41.04 -10.43
N ASN A 229 12.77 42.00 -11.34
CA ASN A 229 13.40 43.29 -11.04
C ASN A 229 12.56 44.21 -10.14
N MET A 230 11.26 43.92 -9.99
CA MET A 230 10.36 44.60 -9.05
C MET A 230 10.35 43.97 -7.65
N GLY A 231 11.17 42.94 -7.40
CA GLY A 231 11.31 42.30 -6.09
C GLY A 231 10.17 41.35 -5.71
N PHE A 232 9.35 40.93 -6.68
CA PHE A 232 8.20 40.02 -6.47
C PHE A 232 8.48 38.55 -6.80
N ILE A 233 9.70 38.23 -7.25
CA ILE A 233 10.23 36.86 -7.22
C ILE A 233 11.21 36.80 -6.06
N SER A 234 11.04 35.82 -5.18
CA SER A 234 11.86 35.62 -3.99
C SER A 234 13.34 35.74 -4.36
N ASN A 235 14.09 36.54 -3.61
CA ASN A 235 15.52 36.30 -3.52
C ASN A 235 15.66 34.85 -3.08
N ASP A 236 16.03 33.96 -4.00
CA ASP A 236 16.38 32.59 -3.67
C ASP A 236 17.50 32.70 -2.63
N ILE A 237 17.16 32.38 -1.37
CA ILE A 237 18.14 32.41 -0.30
C ILE A 237 19.04 31.21 -0.55
N GLU A 238 20.21 31.47 -1.12
CA GLU A 238 21.25 30.46 -1.31
C GLU A 238 22.05 30.33 -0.01
N TYR A 239 22.00 29.15 0.60
CA TYR A 239 22.77 28.84 1.80
C TYR A 239 24.15 28.31 1.44
N SER A 240 25.09 28.40 2.39
CA SER A 240 26.43 27.84 2.27
C SER A 240 26.72 26.80 3.34
N ILE A 241 27.58 25.84 3.02
CA ILE A 241 28.10 24.88 4.01
C ILE A 241 28.81 25.66 5.12
N GLY A 242 28.38 25.43 6.37
CA GLY A 242 28.89 26.13 7.55
C GLY A 242 28.01 27.25 8.07
N ASP A 243 26.95 27.65 7.37
CA ASP A 243 26.01 28.65 7.86
C ASP A 243 25.31 28.15 9.13
N PHE A 244 25.19 29.02 10.14
CA PHE A 244 24.40 28.75 11.34
C PHE A 244 22.98 29.29 11.15
N VAL A 245 22.08 28.42 10.70
CA VAL A 245 20.68 28.74 10.36
C VAL A 245 19.77 27.58 10.75
N HIS A 246 18.47 27.84 10.88
CA HIS A 246 17.47 26.79 11.17
C HIS A 246 17.78 25.94 12.41
N GLY A 247 18.42 26.56 13.41
CA GLY A 247 18.76 25.91 14.68
C GLY A 247 20.03 25.05 14.66
N GLY A 248 20.78 25.02 13.55
CA GLY A 248 21.97 24.19 13.41
C GLY A 248 22.97 24.72 12.38
N ILE A 249 23.97 23.90 12.07
CA ILE A 249 25.04 24.23 11.12
C ILE A 249 24.83 23.43 9.84
N VAL A 250 24.73 24.12 8.70
CA VAL A 250 24.53 23.51 7.38
C VAL A 250 25.74 22.64 7.03
N PHE A 251 25.51 21.35 6.76
CA PHE A 251 26.58 20.42 6.35
C PHE A 251 26.30 19.72 5.02
N TRP A 252 25.11 19.91 4.46
CA TRP A 252 24.72 19.43 3.14
C TRP A 252 23.60 20.30 2.59
N LEU A 253 23.62 20.53 1.27
CA LEU A 253 22.61 21.28 0.52
C LEU A 253 22.19 20.46 -0.70
N ASP A 254 20.95 20.62 -1.13
CA ASP A 254 20.48 20.07 -2.40
C ASP A 254 21.01 20.88 -3.60
N GLU A 255 20.62 20.47 -4.81
CA GLU A 255 21.08 21.12 -6.06
C GLU A 255 20.61 22.57 -6.20
N THR A 256 19.58 22.99 -5.46
CA THR A 256 19.04 24.35 -5.49
C THR A 256 19.77 25.29 -4.53
N GLY A 257 20.47 24.74 -3.52
CA GLY A 257 21.09 25.53 -2.45
C GLY A 257 20.09 26.13 -1.45
N GLN A 258 18.79 25.88 -1.60
CA GLN A 258 17.73 26.45 -0.75
C GLN A 258 17.31 25.53 0.40
N HIS A 259 17.49 24.21 0.24
CA HIS A 259 17.16 23.22 1.25
C HIS A 259 18.36 22.32 1.53
N GLY A 260 18.35 21.70 2.71
CA GLY A 260 19.48 20.87 3.10
C GLY A 260 19.34 20.24 4.47
N LEU A 261 20.51 19.92 5.04
CA LEU A 261 20.64 19.33 6.35
C LEU A 261 21.51 20.20 7.25
N VAL A 262 21.05 20.40 8.48
CA VAL A 262 21.83 21.03 9.55
C VAL A 262 22.11 20.04 10.68
N CYS A 263 23.26 20.19 11.32
CA CYS A 263 23.62 19.45 12.53
C CYS A 263 23.57 20.35 13.76
N ALA A 264 23.34 19.76 14.93
CA ALA A 264 23.36 20.50 16.19
C ALA A 264 24.77 21.04 16.47
N LYS A 265 24.87 22.22 17.11
CA LYS A 265 26.17 22.80 17.48
C LYS A 265 26.87 22.09 18.65
N LYS A 266 26.19 21.16 19.34
CA LYS A 266 26.71 20.38 20.48
C LYS A 266 26.35 18.91 20.32
N ASP A 267 27.16 18.05 20.93
CA ASP A 267 26.82 16.65 21.10
C ASP A 267 25.69 16.50 22.12
N GLN A 268 24.68 15.69 21.79
CA GLN A 268 23.60 15.38 22.73
C GLN A 268 24.02 14.30 23.72
N SER A 269 25.07 13.53 23.41
CA SER A 269 25.65 12.55 24.32
C SER A 269 27.10 12.29 23.96
N SER A 270 27.95 12.15 24.98
CA SER A 270 29.35 11.73 24.86
C SER A 270 29.54 10.21 25.05
N GLY A 271 28.45 9.43 25.09
CA GLY A 271 28.51 8.01 25.41
C GLY A 271 27.15 7.39 25.72
N THR A 272 26.38 7.07 24.69
CA THR A 272 25.10 6.36 24.80
C THR A 272 25.10 5.07 23.99
N ARG A 273 24.27 4.13 24.42
CA ARG A 273 23.97 2.89 23.69
C ARG A 273 23.04 3.18 22.51
N TRP A 274 22.99 2.27 21.54
CA TRP A 274 22.16 2.40 20.33
C TRP A 274 20.73 1.87 20.49
N TYR A 275 20.47 1.07 21.53
CA TYR A 275 19.27 0.23 21.69
C TYR A 275 18.59 0.41 23.05
N ALA A 276 17.36 -0.07 23.19
CA ALA A 276 16.51 0.08 24.36
C ALA A 276 16.57 -1.11 25.35
N GLY A 277 17.75 -1.71 25.53
CA GLY A 277 17.97 -2.78 26.53
C GLY A 277 17.84 -4.21 26.01
N THR A 278 16.96 -4.46 25.03
CA THR A 278 16.80 -5.78 24.39
C THR A 278 17.35 -5.78 22.95
N PHE A 279 18.23 -6.74 22.62
CA PHE A 279 18.74 -6.85 21.25
C PHE A 279 17.62 -7.32 20.30
N GLY A 280 17.46 -6.59 19.20
CA GLY A 280 16.54 -6.96 18.12
C GLY A 280 16.89 -6.24 16.83
N SER A 281 16.30 -6.70 15.72
CA SER A 281 16.50 -6.08 14.42
C SER A 281 15.38 -5.07 14.17
N THR A 282 15.76 -3.80 14.09
CA THR A 282 14.87 -2.68 13.80
C THR A 282 14.56 -2.54 12.30
N GLN A 283 15.39 -3.13 11.43
CA GLN A 283 15.36 -2.92 9.96
C GLN A 283 15.69 -1.49 9.52
N ALA A 284 16.20 -0.63 10.40
CA ALA A 284 16.65 0.72 10.07
C ALA A 284 17.96 0.68 9.26
N LYS A 285 17.86 0.40 7.96
CA LYS A 285 19.01 0.17 7.06
C LYS A 285 19.12 1.21 5.95
N GLY A 286 18.25 2.23 5.95
CA GLY A 286 18.32 3.31 4.98
C GLY A 286 19.68 4.02 5.04
N ASP A 287 20.16 4.48 3.89
CA ASP A 287 21.41 5.21 3.78
C ASP A 287 21.31 6.26 2.68
N GLY A 288 22.00 7.39 2.85
CA GLY A 288 21.92 8.58 1.99
C GLY A 288 21.30 9.79 2.69
N PRO A 289 21.30 10.98 2.05
CA PRO A 289 20.63 12.17 2.58
C PRO A 289 19.17 11.88 2.95
N PHE A 290 18.72 12.40 4.09
CA PHE A 290 17.38 12.21 4.67
C PHE A 290 17.05 10.80 5.19
N ALA A 291 17.88 9.79 4.92
CA ALA A 291 17.61 8.42 5.36
C ALA A 291 17.61 8.27 6.89
N GLY A 292 18.39 9.10 7.60
CA GLY A 292 18.45 9.10 9.06
C GLY A 292 17.11 9.37 9.73
N LYS A 293 16.24 10.17 9.09
CA LYS A 293 14.91 10.50 9.60
C LYS A 293 14.04 9.25 9.67
N SER A 294 13.88 8.57 8.53
CA SER A 294 13.12 7.31 8.43
C SER A 294 13.71 6.23 9.33
N ASN A 295 15.04 6.10 9.37
CA ASN A 295 15.70 5.14 10.24
C ASN A 295 15.41 5.43 11.72
N THR A 296 15.53 6.68 12.16
CA THR A 296 15.26 7.07 13.55
C THR A 296 13.84 6.70 13.94
N THR A 297 12.84 7.04 13.11
CA THR A 297 11.44 6.66 13.35
C THR A 297 11.26 5.15 13.46
N ILE A 298 11.87 4.37 12.57
CA ILE A 298 11.79 2.90 12.58
C ILE A 298 12.45 2.33 13.83
N ILE A 299 13.60 2.87 14.28
CA ILE A 299 14.26 2.43 15.51
C ILE A 299 13.34 2.65 16.70
N ILE A 300 12.77 3.85 16.87
CA ILE A 300 11.85 4.14 17.99
C ILE A 300 10.68 3.16 17.98
N ALA A 301 10.01 3.02 16.84
CA ALA A 301 8.84 2.15 16.71
C ALA A 301 9.17 0.66 16.96
N ALA A 302 10.29 0.17 16.41
CA ALA A 302 10.69 -1.21 16.56
C ALA A 302 11.13 -1.55 18.00
N GLN A 303 11.82 -0.64 18.69
CA GLN A 303 12.27 -0.87 20.06
C GLN A 303 11.10 -1.02 21.04
N VAL A 304 10.01 -0.29 20.84
CA VAL A 304 8.76 -0.46 21.61
C VAL A 304 8.25 -1.91 21.52
N ALA A 305 8.35 -2.54 20.36
CA ALA A 305 7.92 -3.93 20.15
C ALA A 305 8.95 -4.98 20.60
N ILE A 306 10.25 -4.70 20.45
CA ILE A 306 11.34 -5.62 20.82
C ILE A 306 11.48 -5.73 22.35
N GLY A 307 11.29 -4.62 23.07
CA GLY A 307 11.48 -4.51 24.50
C GLY A 307 12.26 -3.25 24.84
N ASP A 308 11.57 -2.30 25.46
CA ASP A 308 12.08 -1.00 25.86
C ASP A 308 12.17 -0.94 27.39
N ASP A 309 13.39 -0.82 27.90
CA ASP A 309 13.67 -0.71 29.34
C ASP A 309 13.46 0.69 29.92
N GLY A 310 13.04 1.66 29.10
CA GLY A 310 12.75 3.04 29.51
C GLY A 310 13.97 3.96 29.57
N ASP A 311 15.19 3.42 29.43
CA ASP A 311 16.42 4.22 29.39
C ASP A 311 16.62 4.86 28.01
N THR A 312 17.32 5.99 27.99
CA THR A 312 17.64 6.67 26.72
C THR A 312 18.64 5.88 25.89
N TYR A 313 18.57 6.08 24.57
CA TYR A 313 19.47 5.52 23.57
C TYR A 313 19.60 6.47 22.39
N ALA A 314 20.59 6.26 21.54
CA ALA A 314 21.01 7.21 20.50
C ALA A 314 19.85 7.83 19.69
N ALA A 315 18.95 7.00 19.17
CA ALA A 315 17.81 7.49 18.38
C ALA A 315 16.77 8.24 19.23
N ARG A 316 16.48 7.77 20.47
CA ARG A 316 15.55 8.46 21.39
C ARG A 316 16.05 9.85 21.75
N ILE A 317 17.35 9.97 22.05
CA ILE A 317 17.98 11.24 22.37
C ILE A 317 17.74 12.28 21.26
N CYS A 318 17.91 11.89 19.99
CA CYS A 318 17.64 12.80 18.89
C CYS A 318 16.14 13.07 18.72
N ASN A 319 15.30 12.03 18.78
CA ASN A 319 13.86 12.14 18.52
C ASN A 319 13.12 13.00 19.57
N GLU A 320 13.59 13.03 20.82
CA GLU A 320 13.01 13.82 21.90
C GLU A 320 13.70 15.19 22.07
N LEU A 321 14.74 15.48 21.25
CA LEU A 321 15.52 16.70 21.34
C LEU A 321 14.71 17.93 20.91
N GLN A 322 14.79 18.98 21.71
CA GLN A 322 14.29 20.31 21.37
C GLN A 322 15.43 21.33 21.55
N ILE A 323 15.72 22.08 20.49
CA ILE A 323 16.72 23.16 20.50
C ILE A 323 16.00 24.47 20.18
N THR A 324 16.21 25.49 21.01
CA THR A 324 15.68 26.84 20.77
C THR A 324 16.81 27.77 20.37
N GLU A 325 16.72 28.36 19.18
CA GLU A 325 17.61 29.40 18.67
C GLU A 325 16.73 30.54 18.13
N ASP A 326 17.09 31.80 18.42
CA ASP A 326 16.36 33.00 17.98
C ASP A 326 14.84 32.92 18.20
N GLU A 327 14.43 32.56 19.43
CA GLU A 327 13.04 32.43 19.86
C GLU A 327 12.23 31.33 19.13
N LYS A 328 12.87 30.54 18.24
CA LYS A 328 12.25 29.42 17.53
C LYS A 328 12.73 28.08 18.08
N THR A 329 11.79 27.21 18.43
CA THR A 329 12.08 25.86 18.91
C THR A 329 11.97 24.84 17.78
N TYR A 330 12.99 24.00 17.67
CA TYR A 330 13.18 22.98 16.65
C TYR A 330 13.14 21.60 17.32
N GLY A 331 12.16 20.76 16.97
CA GLY A 331 11.88 19.47 17.63
C GLY A 331 11.91 18.24 16.72
N ASP A 332 12.25 18.41 15.45
CA ASP A 332 12.28 17.38 14.39
C ASP A 332 13.70 16.87 14.12
N TRP A 333 14.50 16.76 15.19
CA TRP A 333 15.85 16.23 15.17
C TRP A 333 15.86 14.70 15.07
N TYR A 334 16.87 14.15 14.40
CA TYR A 334 17.01 12.71 14.20
C TYR A 334 18.47 12.27 14.21
N LEU A 335 18.69 10.97 14.44
CA LEU A 335 20.02 10.36 14.40
C LEU A 335 20.45 10.21 12.93
N PRO A 336 21.62 10.72 12.51
CA PRO A 336 22.04 10.69 11.11
C PRO A 336 22.25 9.25 10.61
N SER A 337 21.91 8.98 9.35
CA SER A 337 22.35 7.77 8.66
C SER A 337 23.87 7.74 8.51
N LYS A 338 24.40 6.57 8.14
CA LYS A 338 25.83 6.38 7.89
C LYS A 338 26.37 7.39 6.85
N SER A 339 25.65 7.66 5.77
CA SER A 339 26.07 8.64 4.76
C SER A 339 25.97 10.08 5.24
N GLU A 340 24.90 10.44 5.96
CA GLU A 340 24.76 11.79 6.54
C GLU A 340 25.88 12.08 7.54
N LEU A 341 26.25 11.09 8.37
CA LEU A 341 27.37 11.20 9.30
C LEU A 341 28.71 11.37 8.57
N ASN A 342 28.85 10.77 7.38
CA ASN A 342 30.03 10.96 6.55
C ASN A 342 30.08 12.35 5.93
N LEU A 343 28.95 12.92 5.50
CA LEU A 343 28.87 14.30 5.03
C LEU A 343 29.28 15.28 6.14
N MET A 344 28.85 15.04 7.38
CA MET A 344 29.31 15.81 8.55
C MET A 344 30.83 15.68 8.74
N PHE A 345 31.40 14.48 8.62
CA PHE A 345 32.85 14.29 8.72
C PHE A 345 33.63 15.03 7.62
N LEU A 346 33.17 14.98 6.37
CA LEU A 346 33.81 15.68 5.25
C LEU A 346 33.84 17.20 5.46
N ASN A 347 32.80 17.75 6.10
CA ASN A 347 32.68 19.17 6.42
C ASN A 347 33.10 19.52 7.87
N LYS A 348 33.72 18.57 8.61
CA LYS A 348 34.03 18.68 10.04
C LYS A 348 34.76 19.98 10.41
N THR A 349 35.76 20.38 9.63
CA THR A 349 36.56 21.57 9.92
C THR A 349 35.71 22.84 9.95
N ILE A 350 34.80 23.00 8.99
CA ILE A 350 33.89 24.15 8.91
C ILE A 350 32.86 24.06 10.04
N ILE A 351 32.28 22.88 10.25
CA ILE A 351 31.29 22.66 11.32
C ILE A 351 31.90 22.96 12.69
N ASP A 352 33.11 22.49 12.98
CA ASP A 352 33.77 22.74 14.28
C ASP A 352 34.03 24.23 14.52
N ALA A 353 34.46 24.95 13.48
CA ALA A 353 34.68 26.39 13.55
C ALA A 353 33.36 27.13 13.83
N THR A 354 32.29 26.82 13.09
CA THR A 354 30.97 27.43 13.29
C THR A 354 30.36 27.03 14.64
N ALA A 355 30.48 25.77 15.06
CA ALA A 355 29.99 25.32 16.35
C ALA A 355 30.64 26.11 17.48
N THR A 356 31.97 26.20 17.47
CA THR A 356 32.73 26.93 18.49
C THR A 356 32.37 28.42 18.52
N SER A 357 32.22 29.07 17.36
CA SER A 357 31.85 30.49 17.29
C SER A 357 30.42 30.77 17.77
N ASN A 358 29.54 29.77 17.73
CA ASN A 358 28.14 29.87 18.17
C ASN A 358 27.89 29.23 19.56
N GLY A 359 28.95 29.05 20.36
CA GLY A 359 28.86 28.56 21.74
C GLY A 359 28.60 27.05 21.87
N GLY A 360 28.86 26.31 20.79
CA GLY A 360 28.86 24.85 20.67
C GLY A 360 30.23 24.23 20.88
N ASP A 361 30.36 22.96 20.51
CA ASP A 361 31.57 22.15 20.71
C ASP A 361 32.03 21.50 19.39
N ALA A 362 33.35 21.48 19.17
CA ALA A 362 33.94 20.68 18.11
C ALA A 362 33.66 19.18 18.31
N PHE A 363 33.61 18.42 17.22
CA PHE A 363 33.47 16.96 17.31
C PHE A 363 34.65 16.34 18.07
N ALA A 364 34.34 15.41 18.98
CA ALA A 364 35.32 14.61 19.67
C ALA A 364 36.06 13.68 18.69
N SER A 365 37.33 13.38 18.99
CA SER A 365 38.16 12.42 18.22
C SER A 365 37.80 10.97 18.51
N ASP A 366 36.52 10.63 18.40
CA ASP A 366 35.95 9.32 18.74
C ASP A 366 34.81 8.95 17.76
N PHE A 367 34.13 7.85 18.02
CA PHE A 367 33.05 7.31 17.21
C PHE A 367 31.69 7.91 17.57
N TYR A 368 30.93 8.23 16.53
CA TYR A 368 29.56 8.72 16.61
C TYR A 368 28.60 7.67 16.04
N TRP A 369 27.49 7.43 16.73
CA TRP A 369 26.46 6.53 16.23
C TRP A 369 25.80 7.09 14.97
N SER A 370 25.60 6.21 13.97
CA SER A 370 24.63 6.43 12.91
C SER A 370 23.33 5.69 13.23
N SER A 371 22.24 6.04 12.56
CA SER A 371 20.97 5.33 12.60
C SER A 371 20.95 4.04 11.76
N THR A 372 22.05 3.68 11.09
CA THR A 372 22.09 2.54 10.18
C THR A 372 22.43 1.25 10.93
N GLU A 373 21.45 0.38 11.08
CA GLU A 373 21.57 -0.96 11.65
C GLU A 373 22.38 -1.89 10.74
N ILE A 374 23.26 -2.72 11.33
CA ILE A 374 24.02 -3.73 10.60
C ILE A 374 23.37 -5.11 10.79
N LYS A 375 23.06 -5.47 12.05
CA LYS A 375 22.43 -6.73 12.43
C LYS A 375 21.76 -6.60 13.80
N ASN A 376 21.14 -7.67 14.30
CA ASN A 376 20.36 -7.64 15.55
C ASN A 376 21.08 -6.98 16.74
N ASN A 377 22.38 -7.21 16.89
CA ASN A 377 23.20 -6.73 18.00
C ASN A 377 24.22 -5.67 17.61
N ALA A 378 24.24 -5.19 16.36
CA ALA A 378 25.24 -4.21 15.92
C ALA A 378 24.66 -3.12 15.00
N ALA A 379 25.20 -1.91 15.14
CA ALA A 379 24.89 -0.75 14.32
C ALA A 379 26.18 -0.09 13.81
N SER A 380 26.07 0.80 12.82
CA SER A 380 27.21 1.50 12.26
C SER A 380 27.55 2.77 13.04
N ALA A 381 28.84 3.02 13.25
CA ALA A 381 29.37 4.26 13.80
C ALA A 381 30.53 4.78 12.95
N GLN A 382 30.76 6.09 12.95
CA GLN A 382 31.88 6.73 12.25
C GLN A 382 32.83 7.44 13.20
N GLN A 383 34.13 7.25 13.00
CA GLN A 383 35.17 7.95 13.76
C GLN A 383 35.41 9.35 13.18
N PHE A 384 35.39 10.38 14.02
CA PHE A 384 35.59 11.77 13.58
C PHE A 384 37.04 12.23 13.55
N ASN A 385 38.01 11.36 13.86
CA ASN A 385 39.44 11.62 13.64
C ASN A 385 39.94 11.23 12.24
N ALA A 386 39.41 10.13 11.68
CA ALA A 386 39.94 9.53 10.45
C ALA A 386 38.85 9.13 9.43
N GLY A 387 37.57 9.35 9.75
CA GLY A 387 36.45 9.06 8.84
C GLY A 387 36.09 7.58 8.72
N VAL A 388 36.73 6.70 9.50
CA VAL A 388 36.51 5.25 9.41
C VAL A 388 35.11 4.88 9.91
N GLN A 389 34.39 4.11 9.11
CA GLN A 389 33.05 3.60 9.46
C GLN A 389 33.10 2.11 9.75
N LEU A 390 32.66 1.71 10.95
CA LEU A 390 32.67 0.32 11.42
C LEU A 390 31.33 -0.07 12.04
N GLY A 391 31.17 -1.38 12.26
CA GLY A 391 30.06 -1.92 13.04
C GLY A 391 30.47 -2.20 14.48
N PHE A 392 29.65 -1.75 15.43
CA PHE A 392 29.87 -1.97 16.85
C PHE A 392 28.64 -2.58 17.50
N ASN A 393 28.85 -3.30 18.60
CA ASN A 393 27.74 -3.82 19.39
C ASN A 393 26.90 -2.66 19.93
N LYS A 394 25.57 -2.77 19.84
CA LYS A 394 24.61 -1.71 20.19
C LYS A 394 24.69 -1.30 21.67
N ASN A 395 25.25 -2.12 22.54
CA ASN A 395 25.44 -1.79 23.95
C ASN A 395 26.69 -0.93 24.24
N VAL A 396 27.57 -0.73 23.27
CA VAL A 396 28.80 0.03 23.48
C VAL A 396 28.48 1.53 23.45
N PRO A 397 28.90 2.33 24.45
CA PRO A 397 28.64 3.76 24.47
C PRO A 397 29.41 4.48 23.35
N ARG A 398 28.71 5.36 22.63
CA ARG A 398 29.28 6.24 21.58
C ARG A 398 28.65 7.62 21.61
N ASN A 399 29.29 8.57 20.95
CA ASN A 399 28.82 9.94 20.85
C ASN A 399 27.61 10.06 19.92
N VAL A 400 26.80 11.09 20.10
CA VAL A 400 25.63 11.40 19.26
C VAL A 400 25.58 12.89 18.99
N ARG A 401 25.50 13.25 17.71
CA ARG A 401 25.17 14.60 17.25
C ARG A 401 23.98 14.51 16.31
N ALA A 402 22.89 15.14 16.69
CA ALA A 402 21.63 15.11 15.96
C ALA A 402 21.69 16.00 14.72
N ILE A 403 20.88 15.64 13.73
CA ILE A 403 20.67 16.43 12.51
C ILE A 403 19.19 16.64 12.24
N ARG A 404 18.86 17.58 11.38
CA ARG A 404 17.50 17.85 10.87
C ARG A 404 17.56 18.36 9.44
N ALA A 405 16.43 18.29 8.75
CA ALA A 405 16.23 18.96 7.47
C ALA A 405 15.68 20.39 7.68
N PHE A 406 15.85 21.25 6.68
CA PHE A 406 15.26 22.60 6.65
C PHE A 406 14.76 22.97 5.25
#